data_AF-A0A928VIN1-F1
#
_entry.id   AF-A0A928VIN1-F1
#
_cell.length_a   1.000
_cell.length_b   1.000
_cell.length_c   1.000
_cell.angle_alpha   90.00
_cell.angle_beta   90.00
_cell.angle_gamma   90.00
#
_symmetry.space_group_name_H-M   'P 1'
#
loop_
_entity.id
_entity.type
_entity.pdbx_description
1 polymer ?
#
loop_
_entity_poly.entity_id
_entity_poly.type
_entity_poly.pdbx_seq_one_letter_code
_entity_poly.pdbx_strand_id
1 'polypeptide(L)'
;MTTTLVDTNVLLDVFNEDPNWLERSSQQLTLCANQGFLAINPIIYAEVSINFEQPEDLEAALLVTDFRREPLPWDAAFLAGQSYLEYRRRGGNRRSPLPDFYIGAHA
;
A
#
# COMPACT_ATOMS: atom_id res chain seq x y z
N MET A 1 3.28 16.82 -11.14
CA MET A 1 2.29 15.75 -10.91
C MET A 1 2.77 14.95 -9.73
N THR A 2 1.92 14.73 -8.74
CA THR A 2 2.28 14.01 -7.50
C THR A 2 2.14 12.51 -7.74
N THR A 3 2.99 11.69 -7.13
CA THR A 3 2.81 10.24 -7.09
C THR A 3 2.28 9.88 -5.72
N THR A 4 1.16 9.17 -5.66
CA THR A 4 0.54 8.72 -4.40
C THR A 4 0.77 7.22 -4.24
N LEU A 5 1.48 6.84 -3.18
CA LEU A 5 1.60 5.44 -2.80
C LEU A 5 0.27 4.96 -2.18
N VAL A 6 -0.28 3.88 -2.71
CA VAL A 6 -1.57 3.33 -2.27
C VAL A 6 -1.33 2.12 -1.38
N ASP A 7 -1.86 2.19 -0.16
CA ASP A 7 -1.73 1.14 0.86
C ASP A 7 -2.61 -0.07 0.54
N THR A 8 -2.22 -1.24 1.05
CA THR A 8 -2.87 -2.53 0.83
C THR A 8 -4.34 -2.51 1.23
N ASN A 9 -4.69 -1.87 2.35
CA ASN A 9 -6.07 -1.79 2.84
C ASN A 9 -7.02 -1.16 1.81
N VAL A 10 -6.63 -0.03 1.20
CA VAL A 10 -7.42 0.66 0.19
C VAL A 10 -7.65 -0.22 -1.04
N LEU A 11 -6.62 -0.99 -1.44
CA LEU A 11 -6.73 -1.92 -2.56
C LEU A 11 -7.66 -3.09 -2.23
N LEU A 12 -7.56 -3.66 -1.03
CA LEU A 12 -8.41 -4.76 -0.59
C LEU A 12 -9.87 -4.33 -0.43
N ASP A 13 -10.15 -3.11 0.06
CA ASP A 13 -11.51 -2.59 0.13
C ASP A 13 -12.18 -2.58 -1.25
N VAL A 14 -11.41 -2.27 -2.30
CA VAL A 14 -11.89 -2.20 -3.68
C VAL A 14 -11.99 -3.58 -4.32
N PHE A 15 -10.95 -4.40 -4.22
CA PHE A 15 -10.92 -5.72 -4.84
C PHE A 15 -11.89 -6.72 -4.20
N ASN A 16 -12.12 -6.61 -2.89
CA ASN A 16 -13.06 -7.46 -2.17
C ASN A 16 -14.47 -6.86 -2.08
N GLU A 17 -14.70 -5.70 -2.69
CA GLU A 17 -15.96 -4.95 -2.62
C GLU A 17 -16.45 -4.77 -1.17
N ASP A 18 -15.58 -4.33 -0.26
CA ASP A 18 -15.92 -4.21 1.17
C ASP A 18 -17.12 -3.25 1.34
N PRO A 19 -18.25 -3.72 1.91
CA PRO A 19 -19.48 -2.93 1.96
C PRO A 19 -19.38 -1.67 2.82
N ASN A 20 -18.40 -1.57 3.71
CA ASN A 20 -18.21 -0.43 4.59
C ASN A 20 -17.22 0.59 4.02
N TRP A 21 -16.26 0.15 3.21
CA TRP A 21 -15.11 0.97 2.81
C TRP A 21 -14.99 1.20 1.31
N LEU A 22 -15.60 0.35 0.47
CA LEU A 22 -15.50 0.39 -0.99
C LEU A 22 -15.75 1.79 -1.56
N GLU A 23 -16.84 2.45 -1.14
CA GLU A 23 -17.21 3.77 -1.66
C GLU A 23 -16.11 4.80 -1.37
N ARG A 24 -15.64 4.86 -0.13
CA ARG A 24 -14.63 5.84 0.30
C ARG A 24 -13.28 5.56 -0.34
N SER A 25 -12.86 4.30 -0.39
CA SER A 25 -11.59 3.88 -1.00
C SER A 25 -11.58 4.18 -2.50
N SER A 26 -12.67 3.86 -3.21
CA SER A 26 -12.82 4.19 -4.64
C SER A 26 -12.80 5.69 -4.92
N GLN A 27 -13.49 6.49 -4.10
CA GLN A 27 -13.48 7.95 -4.21
C GLN A 27 -12.07 8.52 -4.01
N GLN A 28 -11.35 8.04 -3.00
CA GLN A 28 -9.99 8.50 -2.72
C GLN A 28 -9.01 8.14 -3.85
N LEU A 29 -9.09 6.91 -4.39
CA LEU A 29 -8.30 6.50 -5.54
C LEU A 29 -8.57 7.40 -6.75
N THR A 30 -9.84 7.67 -7.04
CA THR A 30 -10.24 8.56 -8.15
C THR A 30 -9.69 9.98 -7.96
N LEU A 31 -9.77 10.53 -6.75
CA LEU A 31 -9.24 11.85 -6.43
C LEU A 31 -7.72 11.91 -6.62
N CYS A 32 -6.99 10.91 -6.13
CA CYS A 32 -5.54 10.84 -6.27
C CYS A 32 -5.11 10.63 -7.73
N ALA A 33 -5.80 9.77 -8.48
CA ALA A 33 -5.55 9.55 -9.91
C ALA A 33 -5.79 10.81 -10.75
N ASN A 34 -6.74 11.65 -10.37
CA ASN A 34 -6.96 12.95 -11.03
C ASN A 34 -5.86 13.98 -10.73
N GLN A 35 -5.06 13.78 -9.67
CA GLN A 35 -3.98 14.70 -9.26
C GLN A 35 -2.59 14.25 -9.76
N GLY A 36 -2.44 12.97 -10.11
CA GLY A 36 -1.21 12.42 -10.64
C GLY A 36 -1.24 10.90 -10.68
N PHE A 37 -0.09 10.27 -10.42
CA PHE A 37 0.05 8.82 -10.60
C PHE A 37 -0.22 8.08 -9.30
N LEU A 38 -0.90 6.94 -9.41
CA LEU A 38 -1.00 5.99 -8.31
C LEU A 38 0.16 5.01 -8.38
N ALA A 39 0.75 4.68 -7.25
CA ALA A 39 1.87 3.77 -7.17
C ALA A 39 1.66 2.70 -6.10
N ILE A 40 2.27 1.54 -6.33
CA ILE A 40 2.47 0.48 -5.36
C ILE A 40 3.95 0.10 -5.33
N ASN A 41 4.36 -0.55 -4.26
CA ASN A 41 5.71 -1.09 -4.13
C ASN A 41 5.66 -2.62 -3.91
N PRO A 42 6.80 -3.32 -3.93
CA PRO A 42 6.86 -4.77 -3.72
C PRO A 42 6.23 -5.28 -2.42
N ILE A 43 6.22 -4.49 -1.35
CA ILE A 43 5.59 -4.87 -0.07
C ILE A 43 4.06 -4.88 -0.24
N ILE A 44 3.49 -3.79 -0.76
CA ILE A 44 2.04 -3.67 -1.03
C ILE A 44 1.59 -4.77 -1.99
N TYR A 45 2.35 -4.97 -3.08
CA TYR A 45 2.07 -6.04 -4.04
C TYR A 45 2.02 -7.42 -3.37
N ALA A 46 3.01 -7.72 -2.51
CA ALA A 46 3.07 -8.99 -1.80
C ALA A 46 1.88 -9.18 -0.85
N GLU A 47 1.46 -8.15 -0.13
CA GLU A 47 0.32 -8.24 0.79
C GLU A 47 -1.00 -8.44 0.05
N VAL A 48 -1.22 -7.69 -1.04
CA VAL A 48 -2.43 -7.83 -1.86
C VAL A 48 -2.50 -9.22 -2.51
N SER A 49 -1.36 -9.78 -2.94
CA SER A 49 -1.29 -11.07 -3.63
C SER A 49 -1.91 -12.26 -2.87
N ILE A 50 -2.02 -12.15 -1.54
CA ILE A 50 -2.62 -13.19 -0.68
C ILE A 50 -4.11 -13.42 -1.04
N ASN A 51 -4.78 -12.45 -1.65
CA ASN A 51 -6.20 -12.54 -2.02
C ASN A 51 -6.43 -13.13 -3.42
N PHE A 52 -5.36 -13.53 -4.13
CA PHE A 52 -5.43 -14.04 -5.50
C PHE A 52 -4.82 -15.44 -5.57
N GLU A 53 -5.45 -16.34 -6.32
CA GLU A 53 -4.94 -17.71 -6.49
C GLU A 53 -3.78 -17.77 -7.49
N GLN A 54 -3.82 -16.92 -8.52
CA GLN A 54 -2.82 -16.85 -9.58
C GLN A 54 -2.26 -15.42 -9.71
N PRO A 55 -0.96 -15.27 -10.01
CA PRO A 55 -0.36 -13.96 -10.28
C PRO A 55 -1.08 -13.19 -11.39
N GLU A 56 -1.58 -13.87 -12.41
CA GLU A 56 -2.27 -13.26 -13.56
C GLU A 56 -3.55 -12.53 -13.14
N ASP A 57 -4.28 -13.04 -12.14
CA ASP A 57 -5.50 -12.42 -11.64
C ASP A 57 -5.20 -11.10 -10.91
N LEU A 58 -4.13 -11.08 -10.11
CA LEU A 58 -3.64 -9.87 -9.45
C LEU A 58 -3.18 -8.84 -10.48
N GLU A 59 -2.39 -9.27 -11.47
CA GLU A 59 -1.92 -8.39 -12.54
C GLU A 59 -3.09 -7.78 -13.31
N ALA A 60 -4.12 -8.57 -13.64
CA ALA A 60 -5.33 -8.09 -14.29
C ALA A 60 -6.08 -7.05 -13.43
N ALA A 61 -6.20 -7.28 -12.12
CA ALA A 61 -6.82 -6.32 -11.20
C ALA A 61 -6.06 -4.99 -11.10
N LEU A 62 -4.72 -5.05 -11.05
CA LEU A 62 -3.88 -3.85 -10.98
C LEU A 62 -3.83 -3.06 -12.30
N LEU A 63 -3.97 -3.73 -13.44
CA LEU A 63 -3.96 -3.10 -14.77
C LEU A 63 -5.16 -2.15 -14.99
N VAL A 64 -6.29 -2.37 -14.33
CA VAL A 64 -7.48 -1.51 -14.44
C VAL A 64 -7.19 -0.06 -14.03
N THR A 65 -6.27 0.13 -13.09
CA THR A 65 -5.99 1.43 -12.45
C THR A 65 -4.64 2.02 -12.89
N ASP A 66 -3.89 1.32 -13.76
CA ASP A 66 -2.56 1.70 -14.25
C ASP A 66 -1.57 2.11 -13.14
N PHE A 67 -1.46 1.26 -12.11
CA PHE A 67 -0.55 1.52 -10.99
C PHE A 67 0.92 1.48 -11.44
N ARG A 68 1.67 2.51 -11.05
CA ARG A 68 3.13 2.50 -11.16
C ARG A 68 3.75 1.56 -10.14
N ARG A 69 4.75 0.81 -10.58
CA ARG A 69 5.59 -0.01 -9.69
C ARG A 69 6.83 0.78 -9.31
N GLU A 70 6.87 1.23 -8.06
CA GLU A 70 8.02 1.93 -7.50
C GLU A 70 8.93 0.92 -6.77
N PRO A 71 10.26 1.02 -6.92
CA PRO A 71 11.18 0.21 -6.13
C PRO A 71 11.10 0.59 -4.65
N LEU A 72 11.62 -0.26 -3.76
CA LEU A 72 11.76 0.08 -2.36
C LEU A 72 12.99 1.00 -2.16
N PRO A 73 12.82 2.27 -1.76
CA PRO A 73 13.94 3.20 -1.63
C PRO A 73 14.80 2.86 -0.42
N TRP A 74 16.13 2.83 -0.59
CA TRP A 74 17.05 2.56 0.51
C TRP A 74 16.94 3.56 1.67
N ASP A 75 16.68 4.83 1.37
CA ASP A 75 16.51 5.88 2.39
C ASP A 75 15.25 5.61 3.25
N ALA A 76 14.17 5.14 2.63
CA ALA A 76 12.96 4.72 3.33
C ALA A 76 13.24 3.51 4.23
N ALA A 77 14.09 2.57 3.81
CA ALA A 77 14.48 1.41 4.63
C ALA A 77 15.11 1.83 5.96
N PHE A 78 15.99 2.82 5.92
CA PHE A 78 16.66 3.30 7.12
C PHE A 78 15.66 3.96 8.09
N LEU A 79 14.81 4.85 7.57
CA LEU A 79 13.79 5.55 8.37
C LEU A 79 12.74 4.58 8.96
N ALA A 80 12.33 3.58 8.17
CA ALA A 80 11.43 2.51 8.63
C ALA A 80 12.05 1.74 9.80
N GLY A 81 13.33 1.37 9.70
CA GLY A 81 14.06 0.68 10.76
C GLY A 81 14.18 1.49 12.05
N GLN A 82 14.50 2.80 11.95
CA GLN A 82 14.55 3.68 13.12
C GLN A 82 13.19 3.84 13.79
N SER A 83 12.14 4.09 13.00
CA SER A 83 10.77 4.26 13.49
C SER A 83 10.26 2.97 14.14
N TYR A 84 10.54 1.81 13.53
CA TYR A 84 10.20 0.51 14.08
C TYR A 84 10.92 0.24 15.41
N LEU A 85 12.21 0.57 15.51
CA LEU A 85 12.96 0.43 16.76
C LEU A 85 12.37 1.28 17.88
N GLU A 86 12.01 2.53 17.58
CA GLU A 86 11.38 3.42 18.54
C GLU A 86 10.00 2.90 18.98
N TYR A 87 9.17 2.48 18.02
CA TYR A 87 7.90 1.83 18.29
C TYR A 87 8.05 0.63 19.22
N ARG A 88 9.03 -0.24 18.96
CA ARG A 88 9.31 -1.42 19.79
C ARG A 88 9.75 -1.06 21.20
N ARG A 89 10.52 0.02 21.36
CA ARG A 89 10.99 0.54 22.66
C ARG A 89 9.86 1.16 23.49
N ARG A 90 8.91 1.85 22.86
CA ARG A 90 7.75 2.47 23.54
C ARG A 90 6.80 1.46 24.21
N GLY A 91 6.88 0.17 23.85
CA GLY A 91 6.10 -0.90 24.48
C GLY A 91 4.65 -1.02 23.95
N GLY A 92 3.77 -1.71 24.69
CA GLY A 92 2.35 -1.90 24.32
C GLY A 92 2.06 -3.12 23.45
N ASN A 93 0.86 -3.13 22.82
CA ASN A 93 0.31 -4.28 22.09
C ASN A 93 1.05 -4.65 20.78
N ARG A 94 2.02 -3.84 20.31
CA ARG A 94 2.97 -4.14 19.21
C ARG A 94 2.33 -4.83 17.99
N ARG A 95 1.25 -4.26 17.45
CA ARG A 95 0.48 -4.85 16.34
C ARG A 95 1.04 -4.53 14.96
N SER A 96 1.80 -3.46 14.81
CA SER A 96 2.32 -3.02 13.51
C SER A 96 3.64 -3.73 13.17
N PRO A 97 3.70 -4.54 12.10
CA PRO A 97 4.94 -5.14 11.63
C PRO A 97 5.82 -4.10 10.91
N LEU A 98 7.08 -4.45 10.62
CA LEU A 98 8.04 -3.56 9.93
C LEU A 98 7.54 -3.04 8.55
N PRO A 99 6.84 -3.84 7.72
CA PRO A 99 6.23 -3.39 6.47
C PRO A 99 5.43 -2.08 6.58
N ASP A 100 4.55 -1.93 7.58
CA ASP A 100 3.77 -0.70 7.80
C ASP A 100 4.67 0.54 7.93
N PHE A 101 5.79 0.42 8.65
CA PHE A 101 6.75 1.51 8.81
C PHE A 101 7.48 1.82 7.52
N TYR A 102 7.66 0.82 6.65
CA TYR A 102 8.28 1.00 5.35
C TYR A 102 7.33 1.73 4.38
N ILE A 103 6.06 1.33 4.35
CA ILE A 103 5.03 2.01 3.54
C ILE A 103 4.95 3.48 3.96
N GLY A 104 4.89 3.75 5.27
CA GLY A 104 4.87 5.12 5.79
C GLY A 104 6.16 5.92 5.55
N ALA A 105 7.32 5.27 5.43
CA ALA A 105 8.58 5.94 5.12
C ALA A 105 8.81 6.17 3.62
N HIS A 106 8.08 5.44 2.76
CA HIS A 106 8.15 5.58 1.30
C HIS A 106 7.17 6.63 0.78
N ALA A 107 6.00 6.79 1.41
CA ALA A 107 5.00 7.79 1.06
C ALA A 107 5.47 9.24 1.31
#